data_AF-A0A368FQD4-F1
#
_entry.id   AF-A0A368FQD4-F1
#
_cell.length_a   1.000
_cell.length_b   1.000
_cell.length_c   1.000
_cell.angle_alpha   90.00
_cell.angle_beta   90.00
_cell.angle_gamma   90.00
#
_symmetry.space_group_name_H-M   'P 1'
#
loop_
_entity.id
_entity.type
_entity.pdbx_description
1 polymer ?
#
loop_
_entity_poly.entity_id
_entity_poly.type
_entity_poly.pdbx_seq_one_letter_code
_entity_poly.pdbx_strand_id
1 'polypeptide(L)'
;MDDLWCLLYILAELRGPLPWARIRDRNRILRMKKDIELDELLENCPVEMVPFAEHISTLNYYIRPDYAFLHNLLDQVMTAGGIRFSDPYDWEKNATVSRETAVSATPV
;
A
#
# COMPACT_ATOMS: atom_id res chain seq x y z
N MET A 1 -17.42 5.77 -2.37
CA MET A 1 -16.86 4.40 -2.52
C MET A 1 -15.84 4.22 -1.43
N ASP A 2 -16.21 3.57 -0.33
CA ASP A 2 -15.40 3.54 0.89
C ASP A 2 -14.28 2.49 0.84
N ASP A 3 -14.47 1.39 0.09
CA ASP A 3 -13.50 0.30 0.00
C ASP A 3 -12.18 0.72 -0.67
N LEU A 4 -12.24 1.58 -1.70
CA LEU A 4 -11.04 2.08 -2.39
C LEU A 4 -10.23 3.05 -1.52
N TRP A 5 -10.91 3.86 -0.70
CA TRP A 5 -10.24 4.67 0.30
C TRP A 5 -9.55 3.81 1.35
N CYS A 6 -10.20 2.75 1.81
CA CYS A 6 -9.57 1.77 2.71
C CYS A 6 -8.34 1.12 2.08
N LEU A 7 -8.42 0.71 0.81
CA LEU A 7 -7.27 0.17 0.07
C LEU A 7 -6.11 1.17 0.01
N LEU A 8 -6.38 2.43 -0.33
CA LEU A 8 -5.37 3.49 -0.37
C LEU A 8 -4.67 3.65 0.98
N TYR A 9 -5.44 3.67 2.08
CA TYR A 9 -4.87 3.78 3.43
C TYR A 9 -3.98 2.58 3.78
N ILE A 10 -4.37 1.36 3.41
CA ILE A 10 -3.55 0.16 3.63
C ILE A 10 -2.24 0.26 2.82
N LEU A 11 -2.31 0.66 1.55
CA LEU A 11 -1.12 0.81 0.70
C LEU A 11 -0.17 1.89 1.23
N ALA A 12 -0.69 3.02 1.70
CA ALA A 12 0.09 4.06 2.35
C ALA A 12 0.72 3.55 3.66
N GLU A 13 -0.05 2.80 4.46
CA GLU A 13 0.41 2.23 5.72
C GLU A 13 1.58 1.23 5.55
N LEU A 14 1.60 0.49 4.45
CA LEU A 14 2.71 -0.40 4.09
C LEU A 14 4.02 0.35 3.81
N ARG A 15 3.96 1.64 3.45
CA ARG A 15 5.13 2.49 3.23
C ARG A 15 5.56 3.27 4.48
N GLY A 16 4.62 3.54 5.37
CA GLY A 16 4.91 4.23 6.64
C GLY A 16 3.65 4.38 7.49
N PRO A 17 3.78 4.67 8.79
CA PRO A 17 2.61 4.81 9.66
C PRO A 17 1.72 5.98 9.21
N LEU A 18 0.41 5.76 9.16
CA LEU A 18 -0.55 6.83 8.86
C LEU A 18 -0.47 7.96 9.91
N PRO A 19 -0.77 9.22 9.56
CA PRO A 19 -0.68 10.34 10.51
C PRO A 19 -1.54 10.19 11.77
N TRP A 20 -2.62 9.42 11.68
CA TRP A 20 -3.50 9.12 12.81
C TRP A 20 -3.22 7.77 13.50
N ALA A 21 -2.18 7.02 13.12
CA ALA A 21 -1.91 5.67 13.66
C ALA A 21 -1.78 5.62 15.20
N ARG A 22 -1.36 6.73 15.83
CA ARG A 22 -1.17 6.85 17.28
C ARG A 22 -2.34 7.50 18.02
N ILE A 23 -3.43 7.83 17.34
CA ILE A 23 -4.56 8.57 17.89
C ILE A 23 -5.71 7.61 18.20
N ARG A 24 -6.32 7.75 19.38
CA ARG A 24 -7.46 6.91 19.81
C ARG A 24 -8.81 7.62 19.72
N ASP A 25 -8.82 8.95 19.69
CA ASP A 25 -10.07 9.72 19.58
C ASP A 25 -10.64 9.63 18.16
N ARG A 26 -11.77 8.93 18.03
CA ARG A 26 -12.50 8.74 16.77
C ARG A 26 -12.84 10.07 16.10
N ASN A 27 -13.28 11.08 16.84
CA ASN A 27 -13.69 12.36 16.24
C ASN A 27 -12.49 13.11 15.66
N ARG A 28 -11.34 13.02 16.31
CA ARG A 28 -10.08 13.57 15.79
C ARG A 28 -9.62 12.83 14.54
N ILE A 29 -9.67 11.49 14.53
CA ILE A 29 -9.33 10.69 13.33
C ILE A 29 -10.23 11.07 12.16
N LEU A 30 -11.55 11.22 12.40
CA LEU A 30 -12.50 11.60 11.36
C LEU A 30 -12.23 12.99 10.77
N ARG A 31 -11.78 13.96 11.58
CA ARG A 31 -11.36 15.28 11.08
C ARG A 31 -10.08 15.16 10.26
N MET A 32 -9.07 14.48 10.79
CA MET A 32 -7.80 14.29 10.07
C MET A 32 -8.00 13.59 8.72
N LYS A 33 -8.86 12.58 8.63
CA LYS A 33 -9.17 11.92 7.36
C LYS A 33 -9.84 12.83 6.33
N LYS A 34 -10.53 13.88 6.77
CA LYS A 34 -11.19 14.86 5.88
C LYS A 34 -10.25 15.98 5.45
N ASP A 35 -9.35 16.36 6.34
CA ASP A 35 -8.53 17.56 6.20
C ASP A 35 -7.09 17.25 5.74
N ILE A 36 -6.71 15.97 5.64
CA ILE A 36 -5.37 15.56 5.21
C ILE A 36 -5.17 15.83 3.71
N GLU A 37 -4.06 16.47 3.39
CA GLU A 37 -3.63 16.67 2.01
C GLU A 37 -3.06 15.37 1.44
N LEU A 38 -3.31 15.12 0.15
CA LEU A 38 -2.83 13.90 -0.51
C LEU A 38 -1.29 13.77 -0.47
N ASP A 39 -0.58 14.89 -0.60
CA ASP A 39 0.88 14.93 -0.53
C ASP A 39 1.40 14.50 0.85
N GLU A 40 0.72 14.88 1.93
CA GLU A 40 1.07 14.44 3.29
C GLU A 40 0.76 12.96 3.48
N LEU A 41 -0.38 12.48 2.97
CA LEU A 41 -0.75 11.07 3.06
C LEU A 41 0.20 10.15 2.29
N LEU A 42 0.76 10.65 1.18
CA LEU A 42 1.51 9.86 0.20
C LEU A 42 3.00 10.19 0.14
N GLU A 43 3.54 10.95 1.11
CA GLU A 43 4.94 11.40 1.13
C GLU A 43 5.97 10.28 0.89
N ASN A 44 5.70 9.07 1.40
CA ASN A 44 6.59 7.90 1.29
C ASN A 44 6.16 6.90 0.20
N CYS A 45 5.19 7.26 -0.62
CA CYS A 45 4.64 6.41 -1.67
C CYS A 45 5.28 6.69 -3.03
N PRO A 46 5.21 5.73 -3.97
CA PRO A 46 5.54 5.98 -5.38
C PRO A 46 4.70 7.11 -5.97
N VAL A 47 5.24 7.82 -6.95
CA VAL A 47 4.58 8.99 -7.57
C VAL A 47 3.24 8.63 -8.22
N GLU A 48 3.09 7.40 -8.70
CA GLU A 48 1.87 6.85 -9.30
C GLU A 48 0.71 6.74 -8.30
N MET A 49 0.97 6.81 -6.99
CA MET A 49 -0.08 6.81 -5.96
C MET A 49 -0.84 8.14 -5.91
N VAL A 50 -0.26 9.24 -6.39
CA VAL A 50 -0.93 10.54 -6.48
C VAL A 50 -2.13 10.47 -7.45
N PRO A 51 -1.96 10.11 -8.73
CA PRO A 51 -3.11 9.98 -9.64
C PRO A 51 -4.08 8.86 -9.23
N PHE A 52 -3.62 7.85 -8.48
CA PHE A 52 -4.50 6.84 -7.88
C PHE A 52 -5.47 7.48 -6.87
N ALA A 53 -4.95 8.30 -5.96
CA ALA A 53 -5.74 8.98 -4.95
C ALA A 53 -6.62 10.09 -5.53
N GLU A 54 -6.12 10.83 -6.54
CA GLU A 54 -6.92 11.80 -7.29
C GLU A 54 -8.12 11.15 -7.96
N HIS A 55 -7.94 10.00 -8.63
CA HIS A 55 -9.07 9.28 -9.22
C HIS A 55 -10.11 8.92 -8.16
N ILE A 56 -9.68 8.35 -7.02
CA ILE A 56 -10.59 7.97 -5.94
C ILE A 56 -11.33 9.18 -5.36
N SER A 57 -10.68 10.35 -5.24
CA SER A 57 -11.30 11.55 -4.69
C SER A 57 -12.42 12.12 -5.57
N THR A 58 -12.39 11.85 -6.89
CA THR A 58 -13.47 12.24 -7.82
C THR A 58 -14.71 11.35 -7.76
N LEU A 59 -14.61 10.17 -7.13
CA LEU A 59 -15.68 9.17 -7.13
C LEU A 59 -16.76 9.49 -6.09
N ASN A 60 -18.01 9.41 -6.52
CA ASN A 60 -19.17 9.38 -5.61
C ASN A 60 -19.83 8.00 -5.62
N TYR A 61 -20.93 7.83 -4.88
CA TYR A 61 -21.63 6.55 -4.75
C TYR A 61 -22.14 5.98 -6.10
N TYR A 62 -22.49 6.84 -7.05
CA TYR A 62 -23.10 6.44 -8.33
C TYR A 62 -22.08 6.24 -9.45
N ILE A 63 -20.84 6.71 -9.26
CA ILE A 63 -19.78 6.61 -10.26
C ILE A 63 -19.05 5.28 -10.09
N ARG A 64 -19.04 4.48 -11.16
CA ARG A 64 -18.24 3.26 -11.23
C ARG A 64 -16.75 3.64 -11.29
N PRO A 65 -15.91 3.14 -10.37
CA PRO A 65 -14.47 3.36 -10.44
C PRO A 65 -13.89 2.74 -11.72
N ASP A 66 -12.94 3.44 -12.34
CA ASP A 66 -12.09 2.84 -13.37
C ASP A 66 -11.01 1.94 -12.74
N TYR A 67 -11.35 0.66 -12.56
CA TYR A 67 -10.43 -0.32 -12.00
C TYR A 67 -9.26 -0.67 -12.94
N ALA A 68 -9.44 -0.53 -14.25
CA ALA A 68 -8.37 -0.81 -15.20
C ALA A 68 -7.29 0.26 -15.10
N PHE A 69 -7.70 1.52 -14.97
CA PHE A 69 -6.78 2.62 -14.69
C PHE A 69 -6.00 2.41 -13.37
N LEU A 70 -6.70 2.11 -12.28
CA LEU A 70 -6.08 1.87 -10.97
C LEU A 70 -5.09 0.70 -11.00
N HIS A 71 -5.43 -0.39 -11.70
CA HIS A 71 -4.53 -1.53 -11.89
C HIS A 71 -3.27 -1.13 -12.67
N ASN A 72 -3.43 -0.40 -13.77
CA ASN A 72 -2.30 0.04 -14.60
C ASN A 72 -1.33 0.97 -13.84
N LEU A 73 -1.81 1.75 -12.87
CA LEU A 73 -0.94 2.54 -12.00
C LEU A 73 -0.09 1.63 -11.10
N LEU A 74 -0.66 0.57 -10.53
CA LEU A 74 0.09 -0.40 -9.72
C LEU A 74 1.10 -1.17 -10.56
N ASP A 75 0.76 -1.53 -11.80
CA ASP A 75 1.70 -2.15 -12.75
C ASP A 75 2.88 -1.22 -13.09
N GLN A 76 2.61 0.09 -13.22
CA GLN A 76 3.67 1.10 -13.44
C GLN A 76 4.59 1.18 -12.22
N VAL A 77 4.06 1.16 -11.00
CA VAL A 77 4.85 1.09 -9.76
C VAL A 77 5.76 -0.14 -9.78
N MET A 78 5.22 -1.31 -10.13
CA MET A 78 6.01 -2.55 -10.22
C MET A 78 7.11 -2.43 -11.28
N THR A 79 6.78 -1.90 -12.46
CA THR A 79 7.72 -1.74 -13.57
C THR A 79 8.84 -0.77 -13.22
N ALA A 80 8.51 0.39 -12.64
CA ALA A 80 9.47 1.40 -12.20
C ALA A 80 10.38 0.88 -11.08
N GLY A 81 9.83 0.06 -10.17
CA GLY A 81 10.57 -0.60 -9.10
C GLY A 81 11.34 -1.86 -9.54
N GLY A 82 11.19 -2.31 -10.78
CA GLY A 82 11.79 -3.57 -11.26
C GLY A 82 11.25 -4.83 -10.58
N ILE A 83 10.04 -4.76 -10.01
CA ILE A 83 9.38 -5.81 -9.23
C ILE A 83 8.65 -6.75 -10.16
N ARG A 84 8.75 -8.05 -9.90
CA ARG A 84 8.06 -9.11 -10.65
C ARG A 84 7.08 -9.86 -9.74
N PHE A 85 6.02 -10.39 -10.33
CA PHE A 85 5.09 -11.28 -9.62
C PHE A 85 5.72 -12.57 -9.10
N SER A 86 6.90 -12.95 -9.63
CA SER A 86 7.68 -14.09 -9.17
C SER A 86 8.57 -13.79 -7.96
N ASP A 87 8.69 -12.52 -7.56
CA ASP A 87 9.58 -12.13 -6.47
C ASP A 87 9.02 -12.66 -5.14
N PRO A 88 9.90 -13.17 -4.24
CA PRO A 88 9.45 -13.71 -2.96
C PRO A 88 8.92 -12.59 -2.07
N TYR A 89 7.83 -12.87 -1.38
CA TYR A 89 7.29 -11.96 -0.36
C TYR A 89 8.24 -11.84 0.83
N ASP A 90 8.07 -10.79 1.63
CA ASP A 90 8.97 -10.51 2.76
C ASP A 90 8.99 -11.63 3.80
N TRP A 91 7.87 -12.35 3.97
CA TRP A 91 7.82 -13.51 4.88
C TRP A 91 8.50 -14.77 4.31
N GLU A 92 8.63 -14.89 2.99
CA GLU A 92 9.26 -16.05 2.34
C GLU A 92 10.79 -15.99 2.41
N LYS A 93 11.35 -14.77 2.39
CA LYS A 93 12.80 -14.54 2.53
C LYS A 93 13.38 -15.11 3.83
N ASN A 94 12.60 -15.19 4.90
CA ASN A 94 13.03 -15.75 6.18
C ASN A 94 12.89 -17.28 6.25
N ALA A 95 12.04 -17.88 5.41
CA ALA A 95 11.82 -19.32 5.38
C ALA A 95 12.96 -20.09 4.70
N THR A 96 13.66 -19.48 3.74
CA THR A 96 14.83 -20.06 3.07
C THR A 96 16.05 -20.12 4.00
N VAL A 97 16.30 -19.07 4.80
CA VAL A 97 17.38 -19.03 5.81
C VAL A 97 17.24 -20.14 6.85
N SER A 98 16.00 -20.48 7.22
CA SER A 98 15.70 -21.56 8.17
C SER A 98 15.88 -22.96 7.56
N ARG A 99 15.82 -23.11 6.23
CA ARG A 99 16.07 -24.39 5.53
C ARG A 99 17.54 -24.62 5.25
N GLU A 100 18.30 -23.57 4.93
CA GLU A 100 19.75 -23.67 4.70
C GLU A 100 20.52 -24.07 5.97
N THR A 101 20.13 -23.55 7.13
CA THR A 101 20.71 -23.93 8.44
C THR A 101 20.39 -25.37 8.86
N ALA A 102 19.26 -25.93 8.40
CA ALA A 102 18.86 -27.30 8.68
C ALA A 102 19.58 -28.34 7.79
N VAL A 103 20.04 -27.95 6.59
CA VAL A 103 20.76 -28.86 5.67
C VAL A 103 22.25 -28.97 6.01
N SER A 104 22.85 -27.95 6.65
CA SER A 104 24.24 -27.98 7.11
C SER A 104 24.51 -28.85 8.36
N ALA A 105 23.48 -29.48 8.95
CA ALA A 105 23.57 -30.25 10.19
C ALA A 105 23.54 -31.78 9.99
N THR A 106 24.13 -32.30 8.91
CA THR A 106 24.39 -33.75 8.77
C THR A 106 25.89 -34.04 8.89
N PRO A 107 26.38 -34.53 10.06
CA PRO A 107 27.70 -35.12 10.15
C PRO A 107 27.68 -36.58 9.65
N VAL A 108 28.78 -36.97 9.01
CA VAL A 108 29.13 -38.36 8.61
C VAL A 108 29.50 -39.18 9.84
#